data_AF-A0AAU4XV09-F1
#
_entry.id   AF-A0AAU4XV09-F1
#
_cell.length_a   1.000
_cell.length_b   1.000
_cell.length_c   1.000
_cell.angle_alpha   90.00
_cell.angle_beta   90.00
_cell.angle_gamma   90.00
#
_symmetry.space_group_name_H-M   'P 1'
#
loop_
_entity.id
_entity.type
_entity.pdbx_description
1 polymer ?
#
loop_
_entity_poly.entity_id
_entity_poly.type
_entity_poly.pdbx_seq_one_letter_code
_entity_poly.pdbx_strand_id
1 'polypeptide(L)'
;MPGCRAIACSPGITDLSSQRLTDRSEWDRVNAKIAQGWERIGFRLYRDNVYLLSPASPASQDLEEQRGVLRGQLAELGASWRTTIS
;
A
#
# COMPACT_ATOMS: atom_id res chain seq x y z
N MET A 1 12.55 -0.11 16.05
CA MET A 1 12.22 1.20 15.47
C MET A 1 11.27 1.00 14.31
N PRO A 2 10.19 1.76 14.19
CA PRO A 2 9.44 1.80 12.94
C PRO A 2 10.39 2.34 11.86
N GLY A 3 10.82 1.46 10.95
CA GLY A 3 11.62 1.89 9.81
C GLY A 3 10.78 2.72 8.85
N CYS A 4 11.42 3.58 8.06
CA CYS A 4 10.76 4.22 6.92
C CYS A 4 10.18 3.16 5.99
N ARG A 5 8.92 3.32 5.57
CA ARG A 5 8.29 2.43 4.59
C ARG A 5 8.26 3.13 3.24
N ALA A 6 8.59 2.38 2.20
CA ALA A 6 8.61 2.87 0.83
C ALA A 6 7.82 1.91 -0.06
N ILE A 7 7.10 2.45 -1.02
CA ILE A 7 6.39 1.70 -2.05
C ILE A 7 6.70 2.31 -3.40
N ALA A 8 7.10 1.49 -4.37
CA ALA A 8 7.14 1.85 -5.78
C ALA A 8 5.88 1.32 -6.45
N CYS A 9 5.07 2.18 -7.07
CA CYS A 9 3.81 1.80 -7.68
C CYS A 9 3.67 2.42 -9.06
N SER A 10 3.60 1.59 -10.10
CA SER A 10 3.40 2.04 -11.48
C SER A 10 2.02 1.63 -12.00
N PRO A 11 1.43 2.40 -12.94
CA PRO A 11 0.21 2.00 -13.64
C PRO A 11 0.34 0.60 -14.28
N GLY A 12 -0.67 -0.26 -14.08
CA GLY A 12 -0.77 -1.53 -14.78
C GLY A 12 -1.30 -1.36 -16.21
N ILE A 13 -1.04 -2.34 -17.08
CA ILE A 13 -1.56 -2.35 -18.47
C ILE A 13 -3.10 -2.30 -18.49
N THR A 14 -3.76 -2.87 -17.47
CA THR A 14 -5.22 -2.86 -17.31
C THR A 14 -5.79 -1.54 -16.79
N ASP A 15 -4.95 -0.70 -16.16
CA ASP A 15 -5.36 0.61 -15.67
C ASP A 15 -5.37 1.67 -16.77
N LEU A 16 -4.71 1.35 -17.88
CA LEU A 16 -4.70 2.14 -19.11
C LEU A 16 -5.87 1.67 -19.99
N SER A 17 -6.64 2.61 -20.54
CA SER A 17 -7.67 2.25 -21.51
C SER A 17 -7.03 1.58 -22.74
N SER A 18 -7.82 0.82 -23.50
CA SER A 18 -7.39 0.15 -24.74
C SER A 18 -6.79 1.12 -25.79
N GLN A 19 -6.94 2.43 -25.60
CA GLN A 19 -6.30 3.48 -26.39
C GLN A 19 -5.01 3.98 -25.72
N ARG A 20 -4.01 3.08 -25.75
CA ARG A 20 -2.54 3.29 -25.72
C ARG A 20 -1.85 3.98 -24.54
N LEU A 21 -0.71 3.35 -24.20
CA LEU A 21 0.49 3.83 -23.49
C LEU A 21 1.15 5.14 -24.01
N THR A 22 0.55 5.84 -24.98
CA THR A 22 1.07 7.09 -25.56
C THR A 22 0.25 8.33 -25.22
N ASP A 23 -0.95 8.16 -24.65
CA ASP A 23 -1.74 9.30 -24.19
C ASP A 23 -1.24 9.77 -22.83
N ARG A 24 -0.54 10.91 -22.84
CA ARG A 24 0.01 11.52 -21.62
C ARG A 24 -1.09 11.92 -20.64
N SER A 25 -2.27 12.28 -21.12
CA SER A 25 -3.39 12.66 -20.26
C SER A 25 -3.95 11.46 -19.47
N GLU A 26 -4.06 10.30 -20.11
CA GLU A 26 -4.46 9.06 -19.44
C GLU A 26 -3.38 8.59 -18.45
N TRP A 27 -2.10 8.72 -18.82
CA TRP A 27 -0.98 8.46 -17.92
C TRP A 27 -1.05 9.34 -16.66
N ASP A 28 -1.23 10.65 -16.83
CA ASP A 28 -1.32 11.60 -15.73
C ASP A 28 -2.55 11.32 -14.85
N ARG A 29 -3.71 10.99 -15.47
CA ARG A 29 -4.94 10.63 -14.75
C ARG A 29 -4.75 9.41 -13.85
N VAL A 30 -4.11 8.34 -14.36
CA VAL A 30 -3.88 7.12 -13.57
C VAL A 30 -2.86 7.37 -12.46
N ASN A 31 -1.77 8.08 -12.75
CA ASN A 31 -0.79 8.46 -11.72
C ASN A 31 -1.41 9.34 -10.63
N ALA A 32 -2.29 10.27 -10.98
CA ALA A 32 -3.03 11.07 -10.01
C ALA A 32 -3.92 10.21 -9.10
N LYS A 33 -4.61 9.20 -9.68
CA LYS A 33 -5.43 8.26 -8.90
C LYS A 33 -4.58 7.40 -7.96
N ILE A 34 -3.43 6.92 -8.42
CA ILE A 34 -2.47 6.15 -7.61
C ILE A 34 -1.96 7.03 -6.46
N ALA A 35 -1.50 8.25 -6.76
CA ALA A 35 -1.02 9.19 -5.76
C ALA A 35 -2.09 9.48 -4.70
N GLN A 36 -3.32 9.78 -5.11
CA GLN A 36 -4.43 10.01 -4.19
C GLN A 36 -4.72 8.80 -3.29
N GLY A 37 -4.61 7.58 -3.82
CA GLY A 37 -4.78 6.35 -3.05
C GLY A 37 -3.75 6.22 -1.93
N TRP A 38 -2.47 6.44 -2.25
CA TRP A 38 -1.38 6.40 -1.29
C TRP A 38 -1.47 7.53 -0.25
N GLU A 39 -1.81 8.75 -0.67
CA GLU A 39 -1.95 9.90 0.23
C GLU A 39 -3.04 9.72 1.28
N ARG A 40 -4.16 9.05 0.93
CA ARG A 40 -5.25 8.74 1.88
C ARG A 40 -4.81 7.87 3.04
N ILE A 41 -3.76 7.06 2.86
CA ILE A 41 -3.20 6.19 3.90
C ILE A 41 -1.85 6.71 4.43
N GLY A 42 -1.57 8.00 4.22
CA GLY A 42 -0.45 8.71 4.86
C GLY A 42 0.88 8.64 4.13
N PHE A 43 0.96 7.97 2.97
CA PHE A 43 2.15 8.00 2.14
C PHE A 43 2.27 9.34 1.39
N ARG A 44 3.49 9.78 1.13
CA ARG A 44 3.79 11.00 0.36
C ARG A 44 4.69 10.66 -0.82
N LEU A 45 4.44 11.28 -1.97
CA LEU A 45 5.32 11.12 -3.13
C LEU A 45 6.72 11.66 -2.78
N TYR A 46 7.74 10.83 -2.97
CA TYR A 46 9.14 11.21 -2.77
C TYR A 46 9.79 11.54 -4.11
N ARG A 47 9.71 10.61 -5.07
CA ARG A 47 10.30 10.75 -6.39
C ARG A 47 9.69 9.75 -7.37
N ASP A 48 9.45 10.18 -8.60
CA ASP A 48 8.94 9.36 -9.70
C ASP A 48 7.63 8.64 -9.31
N ASN A 49 7.71 7.34 -9.00
CA ASN A 49 6.60 6.49 -8.59
C ASN A 49 6.78 5.92 -7.17
N VAL A 50 7.73 6.48 -6.41
CA VAL A 50 8.10 6.06 -5.06
C VAL A 50 7.43 6.94 -4.02
N TYR A 51 6.70 6.29 -3.12
CA TYR A 51 5.98 6.92 -2.02
C TYR A 51 6.59 6.50 -0.68
N LEU A 52 6.72 7.44 0.24
CA LEU A 52 7.26 7.22 1.58
C LEU A 52 6.21 7.47 2.65
N LEU A 53 6.18 6.59 3.64
CA LEU A 53 5.45 6.80 4.88
C LEU A 53 6.46 7.14 5.98
N SER A 54 6.39 8.38 6.47
CA SER A 54 7.27 8.84 7.54
C SER A 54 7.01 8.05 8.82
N PRO A 55 8.04 7.52 9.49
CA PRO A 55 7.87 6.78 10.73
C PRO A 55 7.38 7.67 11.89
N ALA A 56 7.49 8.99 11.76
CA ALA A 56 7.03 9.97 12.75
C ALA A 56 5.57 10.42 12.55
N SER A 57 4.85 9.90 11.54
CA SER A 57 3.44 10.24 11.34
C SER A 57 2.53 9.39 12.24
N PRO A 58 1.42 9.96 12.77
CA PRO A 58 0.41 9.18 13.50
C PRO A 58 -0.10 7.98 12.69
N ALA A 59 -0.34 8.18 11.38
CA ALA A 59 -0.75 7.14 10.46
C ALA A 59 0.23 5.94 10.42
N SER A 60 1.54 6.18 10.54
CA SER A 60 2.54 5.11 10.60
C SER A 60 2.42 4.27 11.88
N GLN A 61 2.03 4.88 13.00
CA GLN A 61 1.86 4.18 14.26
C GLN A 61 0.57 3.35 14.27
N ASP A 62 -0.54 3.93 13.81
CA ASP A 62 -1.83 3.25 13.69
C ASP A 62 -1.73 2.00 12.79
N LEU A 63 -1.02 2.12 11.67
CA LEU A 63 -0.80 0.98 10.75
C LEU A 63 0.05 -0.14 11.38
N GLU A 64 1.01 0.19 12.24
CA GLU A 64 1.81 -0.82 12.94
C GLU A 64 1.01 -1.56 14.00
N GLU A 65 0.14 -0.85 14.71
CA GLU A 65 -0.80 -1.44 15.67
C GLU A 65 -1.79 -2.37 14.97
N GLN A 66 -2.43 -1.90 13.90
CA GLN A 66 -3.33 -2.71 13.08
C GLN A 66 -2.63 -3.97 12.54
N ARG A 67 -1.39 -3.84 12.06
CA ARG A 67 -0.59 -4.99 11.60
C ARG A 67 -0.30 -5.95 12.75
N GLY A 68 -0.05 -5.45 13.95
CA GLY A 68 0.09 -6.27 15.16
C GLY A 68 -1.15 -7.10 15.43
N VAL A 69 -2.33 -6.48 15.39
CA VAL A 69 -3.63 -7.16 15.54
C VAL A 69 -3.81 -8.25 14.50
N LEU A 70 -3.60 -7.92 13.21
CA LEU A 70 -3.74 -8.89 12.12
C LEU A 70 -2.79 -10.09 12.25
N ARG A 71 -1.56 -9.87 12.73
CA ARG A 71 -0.61 -10.95 13.02
C ARG A 71 -1.07 -11.84 14.17
N GLY A 72 -1.67 -11.26 15.21
CA GLY A 72 -2.28 -12.00 16.31
C GLY A 72 -3.42 -12.89 15.82
N GLN A 73 -4.36 -12.32 15.06
CA GLN A 73 -5.47 -13.05 14.46
C GLN A 73 -5.01 -14.19 13.54
N LEU A 74 -3.98 -13.96 12.73
CA LEU A 74 -3.40 -15.00 11.88
C LEU A 74 -2.80 -16.14 12.70
N ALA A 75 -2.12 -15.84 13.81
CA ALA A 75 -1.56 -16.85 14.69
C ALA A 75 -2.64 -17.70 15.37
N GLU A 76 -3.72 -17.07 15.84
CA GLU A 76 -4.90 -17.75 16.41
C GLU A 76 -5.58 -18.66 15.39
N LEU A 77 -5.79 -18.17 14.16
CA LEU A 77 -6.34 -18.96 13.06
C LEU A 77 -5.46 -20.17 12.73
N GLY A 78 -4.14 -19.97 12.67
CA GLY A 78 -3.19 -21.06 12.46
C GLY A 78 -3.14 -22.07 13.62
N ALA A 79 -3.47 -21.65 14.84
CA ALA A 79 -3.61 -22.56 15.98
C ALA A 79 -4.91 -23.37 15.90
N SER A 80 -6.03 -22.73 15.54
CA SER A 80 -7.33 -23.43 15.44
C SER A 80 -7.33 -24.51 14.36
N TRP A 81 -6.69 -24.28 13.21
CA TRP A 81 -6.53 -25.31 12.17
C TRP A 81 -5.71 -26.50 12.64
N ARG A 82 -4.68 -26.28 13.45
CA ARG A 82 -3.86 -27.38 14.00
C ARG A 82 -4.65 -28.22 15.02
N THR A 83 -5.56 -27.62 15.77
CA THR A 83 -6.42 -28.35 16.70
C THR A 83 -7.53 -29.16 16.02
N THR A 84 -7.96 -28.78 14.82
CA THR A 84 -9.02 -29.50 14.07
C THR A 84 -8.51 -30.75 13.35
N ILE A 85 -7.19 -30.88 13.17
CA ILE A 85 -6.55 -32.01 12.46
C ILE A 85 -6.05 -33.10 13.44
N SER A 86 -6.15 -32.87 14.75
CA SER A 86 -5.88 -33.87 15.81
C SER A 86 -7.17 -34.49 16.33
#